data_AF-A0A812JLJ0-F1
#
_entry.id   AF-A0A812JLJ0-F1
#
_cell.length_a   1.000
_cell.length_b   1.000
_cell.length_c   1.000
_cell.angle_alpha   90.00
_cell.angle_beta   90.00
_cell.angle_gamma   90.00
#
_symmetry.space_group_name_H-M   'P 1'
#
loop_
_entity.id
_entity.type
_entity.pdbx_description
1 polymer ?
#
loop_
_entity_poly.entity_id
_entity_poly.type
_entity_poly.pdbx_seq_one_letter_code
_entity_poly.pdbx_strand_id
1 'polypeptide(L)'
;MNLQKAMTGMSSPKTDEITALDLSGCTARGCLGRQSSRRPCRPKPNRPKPARVHRALCRLQQAVSEIPREARREVLEGMPPTARQALLAFMERQMCQALERAQPAKPAKPAQLAQPTQPAGQNRQAEARRGHRGHSASQTHQMPKTKKRKTRLVGVSHKKGGWTAKLCLSPYLYVSSRCFDNPHRAGMMLKVLCRARDLASMIGIGIASSSGSSTQPLKQALVAACHEAGLELNDLAPSFNACVDATGIVGCSVSSRSSTCLDEAVHHRSLLLSGRAAGWSHFREAWLSVLQATVQRRTSRAWGRARMKPLRKQNAEEMVDKARRSFELRHEERTLAACRKRLAKAVRAVEVLCSETRKRPLRMLSS
;
A
#
# COMPACT_ATOMS: atom_id res chain seq x y z
N MET A 1 34.14 -24.26 -51.91
CA MET A 1 33.29 -23.07 -52.16
C MET A 1 32.85 -22.51 -50.82
N ASN A 2 33.07 -21.21 -50.64
CA ASN A 2 32.95 -20.43 -49.41
C ASN A 2 31.51 -20.23 -48.93
N LEU A 3 31.26 -20.37 -47.63
CA LEU A 3 30.15 -19.70 -46.93
C LEU A 3 30.60 -19.26 -45.53
N GLN A 4 31.40 -18.19 -45.51
CA GLN A 4 31.50 -17.25 -44.39
C GLN A 4 30.64 -16.04 -44.73
N LYS A 5 29.67 -15.70 -43.86
CA LYS A 5 29.21 -14.32 -43.53
C LYS A 5 27.79 -14.36 -42.95
N ALA A 6 27.66 -14.00 -41.67
CA ALA A 6 26.69 -13.03 -41.16
C ALA A 6 26.72 -13.01 -39.62
N MET A 7 27.69 -12.28 -39.07
CA MET A 7 27.55 -11.65 -37.76
C MET A 7 27.70 -10.15 -37.97
N THR A 8 26.74 -9.36 -37.49
CA THR A 8 26.90 -8.08 -36.75
C THR A 8 25.59 -7.31 -36.77
N GLY A 9 25.07 -6.97 -35.59
CA GLY A 9 23.97 -6.00 -35.49
C GLY A 9 23.08 -6.15 -34.26
N MET A 10 23.64 -6.28 -33.05
CA MET A 10 22.86 -6.07 -31.82
C MET A 10 23.34 -4.81 -31.11
N SER A 11 22.53 -3.76 -31.31
CA SER A 11 22.55 -2.50 -30.59
C SER A 11 22.42 -2.72 -29.08
N SER A 12 23.38 -2.22 -28.32
CA SER A 12 23.31 -2.14 -26.86
C SER A 12 22.15 -1.24 -26.42
N PRO A 13 21.24 -1.67 -25.53
CA PRO A 13 20.29 -0.77 -24.90
C PRO A 13 21.00 0.07 -23.84
N LYS A 14 20.72 1.38 -23.88
CA LYS A 14 21.16 2.39 -22.92
C LYS A 14 20.75 1.98 -21.51
N THR A 15 21.72 2.01 -20.60
CA THR A 15 21.51 1.93 -19.15
C THR A 15 20.81 3.21 -18.69
N ASP A 16 19.49 3.14 -18.49
CA ASP A 16 18.75 4.17 -17.78
C ASP A 16 19.06 4.08 -16.28
N GLU A 17 19.58 5.18 -15.73
CA GLU A 17 19.77 5.42 -14.31
C GLU A 17 18.46 5.19 -13.54
N ILE A 18 18.37 4.06 -12.84
CA ILE A 18 17.28 3.79 -11.90
C ILE A 18 17.55 4.61 -10.64
N THR A 19 16.84 5.74 -10.52
CA THR A 19 16.67 6.49 -9.28
C THR A 19 16.31 5.55 -8.12
N ALA A 20 17.23 5.44 -7.16
CA ALA A 20 17.03 4.70 -5.92
C ALA A 20 15.87 5.31 -5.11
N LEU A 21 14.72 4.65 -5.13
CA LEU A 21 13.64 4.93 -4.19
C LEU A 21 14.04 4.35 -2.82
N ASP A 22 14.36 5.25 -1.90
CA ASP A 22 14.60 4.98 -0.49
C ASP A 22 13.41 4.20 0.11
N LEU A 23 13.63 2.92 0.39
CA LEU A 23 12.69 1.99 1.03
C LEU A 23 13.04 1.82 2.53
N SER A 24 13.54 2.85 3.19
CA SER A 24 13.62 2.87 4.66
C SER A 24 12.26 3.29 5.26
N GLY A 25 11.77 2.51 6.23
CA GLY A 25 10.76 3.01 7.17
C GLY A 25 9.54 2.14 7.42
N CYS A 26 9.74 0.95 7.99
CA CYS A 26 8.71 0.29 8.82
C CYS A 26 9.35 -0.26 10.09
N THR A 27 10.04 0.59 10.85
CA THR A 27 10.35 0.30 12.25
C THR A 27 9.09 0.53 13.10
N ALA A 28 8.80 -0.44 13.96
CA ALA A 28 7.70 -0.41 14.90
C ALA A 28 7.77 0.87 15.76
N ARG A 29 6.83 1.79 15.53
CA ARG A 29 6.66 2.96 16.41
C ARG A 29 6.10 2.49 17.75
N GLY A 30 6.94 2.53 18.78
CA GLY A 30 6.52 2.45 20.16
C GLY A 30 5.47 3.52 20.47
N CYS A 31 4.33 3.07 20.98
CA CYS A 31 3.26 3.93 21.50
C CYS A 31 3.69 4.51 22.85
N LEU A 32 4.55 5.52 22.84
CA LEU A 32 4.69 6.42 23.99
C LEU A 32 3.55 7.43 23.94
N GLY A 33 2.64 7.33 24.90
CA GLY A 33 1.46 8.18 25.03
C GLY A 33 1.85 9.64 25.22
N ARG A 34 1.88 10.40 24.12
CA ARG A 34 1.82 11.86 24.20
C ARG A 34 0.41 12.26 24.60
N GLN A 35 0.25 12.66 25.87
CA GLN A 35 -0.89 13.45 26.34
C GLN A 35 -0.86 14.79 25.59
N SER A 36 -1.45 14.82 24.40
CA SER A 36 -1.59 16.03 23.61
C SER A 36 -2.67 16.88 24.27
N SER A 37 -2.24 17.94 24.97
CA SER A 37 -3.12 18.95 25.53
C SER A 37 -3.96 19.55 24.39
N ARG A 38 -5.22 19.11 24.31
CA ARG A 38 -6.19 19.64 23.34
C ARG A 38 -6.52 21.07 23.76
N ARG A 39 -5.71 22.03 23.31
CA ARG A 39 -6.07 23.45 23.40
C ARG A 39 -7.43 23.62 22.70
N PRO A 40 -8.45 24.20 23.35
CA PRO A 40 -9.73 24.45 22.72
C PRO A 40 -9.52 25.32 21.49
N CYS A 41 -9.89 24.78 20.32
CA CYS A 41 -9.86 25.53 19.07
C CYS A 41 -10.78 26.74 19.22
N ARG A 42 -10.22 27.95 19.33
CA ARG A 42 -10.99 29.18 19.30
C ARG A 42 -11.95 29.16 18.09
N PRO A 43 -13.23 29.52 18.27
CA PRO A 43 -14.19 29.55 17.19
C PRO A 43 -13.66 30.47 16.08
N LYS A 44 -13.55 29.94 14.86
CA LYS A 44 -13.07 30.73 13.73
C LYS A 44 -14.11 31.81 13.41
N PRO A 45 -13.68 33.06 13.11
CA PRO A 45 -14.60 34.13 12.75
C PRO A 45 -15.49 33.70 11.59
N ASN A 46 -16.77 34.06 11.68
CA ASN A 46 -17.79 33.79 10.67
C ASN A 46 -17.34 34.34 9.31
N ARG A 47 -16.81 33.47 8.45
CA ARG A 47 -16.44 33.86 7.08
C ARG A 47 -17.68 34.28 6.30
N PRO A 48 -17.57 35.23 5.36
CA PRO A 48 -18.70 35.65 4.53
C PRO A 48 -19.31 34.42 3.82
N LYS A 49 -20.64 34.31 3.91
CA LYS A 49 -21.44 33.23 3.32
C LYS A 49 -21.11 32.91 1.84
N PRO A 50 -20.92 33.88 0.93
CA PRO A 50 -20.62 33.57 -0.47
C PRO A 50 -19.32 32.76 -0.64
N ALA A 51 -18.31 33.03 0.19
CA ALA A 51 -17.06 32.28 0.16
C ALA A 51 -17.22 30.82 0.60
N ARG A 52 -18.21 30.51 1.45
CA ARG A 52 -18.50 29.12 1.87
C ARG A 52 -19.17 28.34 0.74
N VAL A 53 -20.14 28.95 0.05
CA VAL A 53 -20.84 28.34 -1.09
C VAL A 53 -19.87 28.06 -2.22
N HIS A 54 -19.06 29.06 -2.61
CA HIS A 54 -18.04 28.90 -3.64
C HIS A 54 -17.09 27.74 -3.34
N ARG A 55 -16.59 27.63 -2.10
CA ARG A 55 -15.71 26.51 -1.71
C ARG A 55 -16.39 25.16 -1.74
N ALA A 56 -17.67 25.09 -1.37
CA ALA A 56 -18.44 23.84 -1.45
C ALA A 56 -18.62 23.42 -2.92
N LEU A 57 -18.92 24.36 -3.81
CA LEU A 57 -19.07 24.13 -5.25
C LEU A 57 -17.73 23.74 -5.92
N CYS A 58 -16.60 24.37 -5.56
CA CYS A 58 -15.28 23.91 -6.02
C CYS A 58 -15.00 22.46 -5.62
N ARG A 59 -15.33 22.07 -4.38
CA ARG A 59 -15.14 20.69 -3.91
C ARG A 59 -16.07 19.71 -4.63
N LEU A 60 -17.29 20.14 -4.94
CA LEU A 60 -18.26 19.37 -5.70
C LEU A 60 -17.75 19.14 -7.13
N GLN A 61 -17.33 20.21 -7.81
CA GLN A 61 -16.71 20.14 -9.15
C GLN A 61 -15.48 19.23 -9.16
N GLN A 62 -14.58 19.39 -8.19
CA GLN A 62 -13.41 18.53 -8.04
C GLN A 62 -13.82 17.06 -7.85
N ALA A 63 -14.75 16.78 -6.94
CA ALA A 63 -15.23 15.41 -6.71
C ALA A 63 -15.87 14.78 -7.95
N VAL A 64 -16.57 15.56 -8.78
CA VAL A 64 -17.11 15.08 -10.08
C VAL A 64 -15.98 14.82 -11.08
N SER A 65 -14.95 15.67 -11.13
CA SER A 65 -13.81 15.49 -12.04
C SER A 65 -12.95 14.25 -11.70
N GLU A 66 -12.90 13.84 -10.44
CA GLU A 66 -12.21 12.63 -9.98
C GLU A 66 -12.93 11.31 -10.36
N ILE A 67 -14.17 11.39 -10.86
CA ILE A 67 -14.93 10.21 -11.30
C ILE A 67 -14.56 9.91 -12.77
N PRO A 68 -14.37 8.63 -13.14
CA PRO A 68 -14.17 8.22 -14.53
C PRO A 68 -15.30 8.71 -15.44
N ARG A 69 -14.97 9.08 -16.68
CA ARG A 69 -15.90 9.75 -17.61
C ARG A 69 -17.18 8.94 -17.81
N GLU A 70 -17.04 7.62 -17.84
CA GLU A 70 -18.10 6.62 -18.05
C GLU A 70 -19.10 6.63 -16.89
N ALA A 71 -18.63 6.83 -15.66
CA ALA A 71 -19.46 6.85 -14.45
C ALA A 71 -19.99 8.24 -14.08
N ARG A 72 -19.50 9.32 -14.72
CA ARG A 72 -19.93 10.69 -14.39
C ARG A 72 -21.41 10.92 -14.65
N ARG A 73 -21.94 10.38 -15.76
CA ARG A 73 -23.34 10.57 -16.14
C ARG A 73 -24.30 10.01 -15.09
N GLU A 74 -24.15 8.72 -14.75
CA GLU A 74 -24.95 8.05 -13.71
C GLU A 74 -24.92 8.84 -12.38
N VAL A 75 -23.73 9.31 -12.01
CA VAL A 75 -23.53 10.04 -10.76
C VAL A 75 -24.16 11.44 -10.77
N LEU A 76 -24.13 12.15 -11.91
CA LEU A 76 -24.80 13.44 -12.08
C LEU A 76 -26.33 13.29 -12.15
N GLU A 77 -26.82 12.20 -12.73
CA GLU A 77 -28.26 11.86 -12.76
C GLU A 77 -28.78 11.55 -11.36
N GLY A 78 -28.01 10.83 -10.53
CA GLY A 78 -28.34 10.55 -9.12
C GLY A 78 -28.12 11.72 -8.16
N MET A 79 -27.63 12.88 -8.62
CA MET A 79 -27.41 14.06 -7.79
C MET A 79 -28.73 14.81 -7.52
N PRO A 80 -28.95 15.35 -6.30
CA PRO A 80 -30.09 16.23 -6.04
C PRO A 80 -30.16 17.38 -7.05
N PRO A 81 -31.35 17.68 -7.63
CA PRO A 81 -31.50 18.69 -8.68
C PRO A 81 -30.97 20.08 -8.27
N THR A 82 -31.14 20.45 -7.01
CA THR A 82 -30.65 21.72 -6.44
C THR A 82 -29.12 21.82 -6.47
N ALA A 83 -28.42 20.76 -6.05
CA ALA A 83 -26.96 20.71 -6.09
C ALA A 83 -26.45 20.67 -7.53
N ARG A 84 -27.13 19.93 -8.43
CA ARG A 84 -26.80 19.87 -9.85
C ARG A 84 -26.95 21.23 -10.54
N GLN A 85 -28.06 21.93 -10.36
CA GLN A 85 -28.28 23.27 -10.89
C GLN A 85 -27.25 24.27 -10.35
N ALA A 86 -26.98 24.24 -9.03
CA ALA A 86 -25.97 25.11 -8.43
C ALA A 86 -24.56 24.84 -8.98
N LEU A 87 -24.23 23.59 -9.28
CA LEU A 87 -22.97 23.21 -9.91
C LEU A 87 -22.88 23.72 -11.35
N LEU A 88 -23.95 23.56 -12.16
CA LEU A 88 -23.98 24.05 -13.55
C LEU A 88 -23.84 25.56 -13.61
N ALA A 89 -24.65 26.31 -12.85
CA ALA A 89 -24.57 27.76 -12.78
C ALA A 89 -23.18 28.25 -12.31
N PHE A 90 -22.53 27.48 -11.44
CA PHE A 90 -21.17 27.77 -11.01
C PHE A 90 -20.14 27.57 -12.13
N MET A 91 -20.24 26.46 -12.88
CA MET A 91 -19.36 26.17 -14.01
C MET A 91 -19.55 27.18 -15.15
N GLU A 92 -20.79 27.58 -15.45
CA GLU A 92 -21.10 28.63 -16.43
C GLU A 92 -20.47 29.96 -16.05
N ARG A 93 -20.60 30.40 -14.79
CA ARG A 93 -19.94 31.62 -14.29
C ARG A 93 -18.43 31.54 -14.40
N GLN A 94 -17.82 30.39 -14.09
CA GLN A 94 -16.38 30.20 -14.26
C GLN A 94 -15.97 30.30 -15.74
N MET A 95 -16.77 29.76 -16.64
CA MET A 95 -16.52 29.83 -18.08
C MET A 95 -16.64 31.27 -18.60
N CYS A 96 -17.67 32.02 -18.21
CA CYS A 96 -17.81 33.45 -18.56
C CYS A 96 -16.62 34.27 -18.06
N GLN A 97 -16.20 34.08 -16.80
CA GLN A 97 -15.03 34.76 -16.24
C GLN A 97 -13.73 34.38 -16.96
N ALA A 98 -13.60 33.14 -17.41
CA ALA A 98 -12.45 32.70 -18.19
C ALA A 98 -12.41 33.37 -19.58
N LEU A 99 -13.57 33.48 -20.23
CA LEU A 99 -13.71 34.16 -21.52
C LEU A 99 -13.42 35.66 -21.41
N GLU A 100 -13.94 36.35 -20.38
CA GLU A 100 -13.64 37.76 -20.11
C GLU A 100 -12.14 38.00 -19.89
N ARG A 101 -11.47 37.10 -19.17
CA ARG A 101 -10.01 37.18 -18.96
C ARG A 101 -9.18 36.86 -20.19
N ALA A 102 -9.73 36.05 -21.10
CA ALA A 102 -9.09 35.71 -22.36
C ALA A 102 -9.26 36.81 -23.43
N GLN A 103 -10.16 37.77 -23.22
CA GLN A 103 -10.23 38.92 -24.12
C GLN A 103 -8.90 39.68 -24.06
N PRO A 104 -8.27 39.96 -25.21
CA PRO A 104 -7.01 40.69 -25.25
C PRO A 104 -7.22 42.00 -24.52
N ALA A 105 -6.37 42.27 -23.54
CA ALA A 105 -6.42 43.50 -22.77
C ALA A 105 -6.54 44.66 -23.76
N LYS A 106 -7.66 45.40 -23.67
CA LYS A 106 -7.93 46.55 -24.53
C LYS A 106 -6.65 47.38 -24.57
N PRO A 107 -6.07 47.66 -25.74
CA PRO A 107 -4.73 48.24 -25.85
C PRO A 107 -4.69 49.46 -24.94
N ALA A 108 -3.86 49.37 -23.91
CA ALA A 108 -3.70 50.44 -22.95
C ALA A 108 -3.37 51.70 -23.75
N LYS A 109 -4.16 52.76 -23.52
CA LYS A 109 -3.94 54.10 -24.06
C LYS A 109 -2.43 54.37 -24.03
N PRO A 110 -1.80 54.83 -25.12
CA PRO A 110 -0.36 55.07 -25.15
C PRO A 110 -0.02 56.04 -24.01
N ALA A 111 0.60 55.50 -22.97
CA ALA A 111 1.09 56.28 -21.84
C ALA A 111 2.35 57.00 -22.32
N GLN A 112 2.26 58.32 -22.27
CA GLN A 112 3.36 59.23 -22.50
C GLN A 112 4.58 58.86 -21.66
N LEU A 113 5.74 59.02 -22.29
CA LEU A 113 7.07 59.05 -21.70
C LEU A 113 7.08 59.63 -20.27
N ALA A 114 7.44 58.81 -19.29
CA ALA A 114 7.97 59.30 -18.02
C ALA A 114 8.90 58.25 -17.39
N GLN A 115 10.19 58.44 -17.72
CA GLN A 115 11.42 58.26 -16.95
C GLN A 115 11.82 56.91 -16.29
N PRO A 116 13.14 56.62 -16.30
CA PRO A 116 13.71 55.40 -15.75
C PRO A 116 13.97 55.55 -14.25
N THR A 117 13.38 54.68 -13.42
CA THR A 117 13.77 54.56 -12.01
C THR A 117 14.49 53.23 -11.79
N GLN A 118 15.63 53.35 -11.11
CA GLN A 118 16.70 52.37 -10.95
C GLN A 118 16.29 51.04 -10.27
N PRO A 119 17.12 49.98 -10.43
CA PRO A 119 16.91 48.68 -9.80
C PRO A 119 17.53 48.66 -8.40
N ALA A 120 16.72 48.40 -7.38
CA ALA A 120 17.21 48.15 -6.03
C ALA A 120 16.57 46.91 -5.42
N GLY A 121 17.42 45.97 -5.02
CA GLY A 121 17.23 45.24 -3.76
C GLY A 121 16.41 43.95 -3.80
N GLN A 122 17.11 42.86 -4.12
CA GLN A 122 17.27 41.65 -3.29
C GLN A 122 16.22 41.29 -2.21
N ASN A 123 16.02 39.97 -2.11
CA ASN A 123 15.65 39.20 -0.91
C ASN A 123 14.18 39.24 -0.45
N ARG A 124 13.50 38.10 -0.67
CA ARG A 124 13.21 37.14 0.41
C ARG A 124 12.60 35.85 -0.13
N GLN A 125 13.39 34.78 -0.05
CA GLN A 125 12.92 33.40 -0.07
C GLN A 125 11.91 33.21 1.07
N ALA A 126 10.63 33.11 0.73
CA ALA A 126 9.60 32.64 1.65
C ALA A 126 9.33 31.16 1.34
N GLU A 127 10.14 30.28 1.95
CA GLU A 127 9.85 28.85 2.02
C GLU A 127 8.51 28.65 2.75
N ALA A 128 7.46 28.44 1.97
CA ALA A 128 6.16 28.02 2.45
C ALA A 128 6.26 26.59 3.00
N ARG A 129 6.53 26.47 4.31
CA ARG A 129 6.35 25.25 5.09
C ARG A 129 4.92 24.71 4.91
N ARG A 130 4.75 23.79 3.95
CA ARG A 130 3.52 23.01 3.76
C ARG A 130 3.33 22.09 4.96
N GLY A 131 2.62 22.59 5.97
CA GLY A 131 2.15 21.78 7.09
C GLY A 131 1.28 20.63 6.60
N HIS A 132 1.82 19.41 6.68
CA HIS A 132 1.08 18.17 6.51
C HIS A 132 -0.08 18.13 7.52
N ARG A 133 -1.30 18.31 7.01
CA ARG A 133 -2.52 18.02 7.78
C ARG A 133 -2.62 16.52 7.96
N GLY A 134 -2.21 16.05 9.13
CA GLY A 134 -2.53 14.71 9.62
C GLY A 134 -4.05 14.53 9.66
N HIS A 135 -4.56 13.68 8.77
CA HIS A 135 -5.91 13.17 8.86
C HIS A 135 -6.01 12.29 10.12
N SER A 136 -6.54 12.88 11.20
CA SER A 136 -6.98 12.12 12.37
C SER A 136 -8.17 11.25 11.94
N ALA A 137 -7.90 9.97 11.69
CA ALA A 137 -8.93 8.98 11.49
C ALA A 137 -9.71 8.84 12.80
N SER A 138 -11.00 9.21 12.75
CA SER A 138 -11.94 8.98 13.84
C SER A 138 -12.03 7.48 14.11
N GLN A 139 -11.37 7.03 15.18
CA GLN A 139 -11.58 5.71 15.76
C GLN A 139 -13.01 5.66 16.29
N THR A 140 -13.88 4.99 15.54
CA THR A 140 -15.15 4.48 16.05
C THR A 140 -14.82 3.39 17.08
N HIS A 141 -14.98 3.72 18.36
CA HIS A 141 -14.96 2.78 19.47
C HIS A 141 -16.11 1.76 19.32
N GLN A 142 -15.83 0.63 18.69
CA GLN A 142 -16.62 -0.57 18.90
C GLN A 142 -16.10 -1.25 20.17
N MET A 143 -16.96 -1.31 21.19
CA MET A 143 -16.74 -2.09 22.41
C MET A 143 -16.50 -3.56 22.02
N PRO A 144 -15.32 -4.14 22.32
CA PRO A 144 -15.07 -5.54 22.04
C PRO A 144 -15.89 -6.40 23.01
N LYS A 145 -16.85 -7.16 22.49
CA LYS A 145 -17.51 -8.24 23.24
C LYS A 145 -16.45 -9.25 23.68
N THR A 146 -16.05 -9.19 24.94
CA THR A 146 -15.00 -10.02 25.54
C THR A 146 -15.50 -11.45 25.77
N LYS A 147 -15.62 -12.24 24.70
CA LYS A 147 -15.51 -13.69 24.85
C LYS A 147 -14.11 -13.94 25.40
N LYS A 148 -13.99 -14.53 26.60
CA LYS A 148 -12.72 -14.95 27.23
C LYS A 148 -11.91 -15.78 26.22
N ARG A 149 -11.10 -15.11 25.40
CA ARG A 149 -10.20 -15.76 24.46
C ARG A 149 -9.12 -16.38 25.34
N LYS A 150 -9.14 -17.71 25.51
CA LYS A 150 -7.98 -18.46 26.00
C LYS A 150 -6.75 -17.84 25.35
N THR A 151 -5.77 -17.43 26.16
CA THR A 151 -4.51 -16.82 25.74
C THR A 151 -3.81 -17.78 24.78
N ARG A 152 -4.10 -17.66 23.49
CA ARG A 152 -3.47 -18.46 22.46
C ARG A 152 -2.03 -17.98 22.35
N LEU A 153 -1.09 -18.88 22.59
CA LEU A 153 0.33 -18.65 22.31
C LEU A 153 0.45 -18.16 20.85
N VAL A 154 0.88 -16.91 20.69
CA VAL A 154 1.06 -16.30 19.37
C VAL A 154 2.08 -17.13 18.60
N GLY A 155 1.75 -17.54 17.38
CA GLY A 155 2.61 -18.41 16.56
C GLY A 155 2.32 -19.90 16.67
N VAL A 156 1.53 -20.34 17.65
CA VAL A 156 1.02 -21.73 17.73
C VAL A 156 -0.43 -21.77 17.24
N SER A 157 -0.73 -22.70 16.33
CA SER A 157 -2.09 -22.90 15.82
C SER A 157 -2.43 -24.37 15.61
N HIS A 158 -3.65 -24.76 15.97
CA HIS A 158 -4.18 -26.08 15.63
C HIS A 158 -4.69 -26.08 14.18
N LYS A 159 -4.28 -27.07 13.39
CA LYS A 159 -4.73 -27.27 12.00
C LYS A 159 -5.15 -28.72 11.81
N LYS A 160 -5.81 -29.02 10.68
CA LYS A 160 -6.10 -30.41 10.29
C LYS A 160 -4.78 -31.19 10.25
N GLY A 161 -4.63 -32.18 11.13
CA GLY A 161 -3.42 -32.97 11.30
C GLY A 161 -2.41 -32.46 12.34
N GLY A 162 -2.84 -31.69 13.35
CA GLY A 162 -2.04 -31.42 14.55
C GLY A 162 -1.74 -29.94 14.82
N TRP A 163 -0.76 -29.70 15.69
CA TRP A 163 -0.33 -28.37 16.11
C TRP A 163 0.82 -27.88 15.22
N THR A 164 0.81 -26.60 14.89
CA THR A 164 1.83 -25.95 14.06
C THR A 164 2.42 -24.77 14.81
N ALA A 165 3.74 -24.75 14.94
CA ALA A 165 4.53 -23.59 15.30
C ALA A 165 4.91 -22.83 14.02
N LYS A 166 4.72 -21.51 13.98
CA LYS A 166 5.10 -20.67 12.84
C LYS A 166 5.77 -19.39 13.34
N LEU A 167 6.90 -19.06 12.73
CA LEU A 167 7.66 -17.86 13.03
C LEU A 167 8.13 -17.18 11.73
N CYS A 168 8.32 -15.86 11.78
CA CYS A 168 9.06 -15.11 10.77
C CYS A 168 10.54 -15.10 11.18
N LEU A 169 11.41 -15.83 10.48
CA LEU A 169 12.85 -15.89 10.78
C LEU A 169 13.55 -14.60 10.36
N SER A 170 13.17 -14.08 9.19
CA SER A 170 13.67 -12.82 8.67
C SER A 170 12.59 -12.14 7.84
N PRO A 171 12.69 -10.83 7.53
CA PRO A 171 11.67 -10.15 6.74
C PRO A 171 11.34 -10.93 5.47
N TYR A 172 10.08 -11.35 5.33
CA TYR A 172 9.56 -12.14 4.22
C TYR A 172 10.02 -13.62 4.15
N LEU A 173 10.67 -14.17 5.17
CA LEU A 173 11.03 -15.58 5.28
C LEU A 173 10.39 -16.18 6.53
N TYR A 174 9.47 -17.12 6.32
CA TYR A 174 8.77 -17.81 7.38
C TYR A 174 9.27 -19.24 7.52
N VAL A 175 9.27 -19.71 8.75
CA VAL A 175 9.52 -21.11 9.11
C VAL A 175 8.30 -21.64 9.84
N SER A 176 8.03 -22.92 9.63
CA SER A 176 7.01 -23.63 10.38
C SER A 176 7.48 -25.03 10.74
N SER A 177 7.04 -25.49 11.89
CA SER A 177 7.23 -26.85 12.39
C SER A 177 5.87 -27.41 12.82
N ARG A 178 5.70 -28.73 12.81
CA ARG A 178 4.44 -29.41 13.16
C ARG A 178 4.66 -30.58 14.10
N CYS A 179 3.71 -30.80 15.01
CA CYS A 179 3.65 -31.96 15.89
C CYS A 179 2.20 -32.46 16.08
N PHE A 180 2.02 -33.74 16.41
CA PHE A 180 0.71 -34.38 16.65
C PHE A 180 0.24 -34.20 18.08
N ASP A 181 1.17 -34.31 19.02
CA ASP A 181 0.87 -34.79 20.36
C ASP A 181 0.06 -33.78 21.16
N ASN A 182 0.58 -32.57 21.32
CA ASN A 182 -0.01 -31.58 22.21
C ASN A 182 0.42 -30.14 21.84
N PRO A 183 -0.32 -29.12 22.30
CA PRO A 183 0.07 -27.71 22.11
C PRO A 183 1.39 -27.34 22.80
N HIS A 184 1.79 -28.10 23.83
CA HIS A 184 3.02 -27.83 24.59
C HIS A 184 4.27 -28.07 23.73
N ARG A 185 4.34 -29.18 23.00
CA ARG A 185 5.43 -29.51 22.07
C ARG A 185 5.53 -28.49 20.94
N ALA A 186 4.41 -28.02 20.39
CA ALA A 186 4.40 -26.91 19.45
C ALA A 186 4.93 -25.61 20.08
N GLY A 187 4.61 -25.37 21.36
CA GLY A 187 5.18 -24.28 22.14
C GLY A 187 6.71 -24.38 22.28
N MET A 188 7.23 -25.58 22.57
CA MET A 188 8.68 -25.82 22.63
C MET A 188 9.35 -25.60 21.27
N MET A 189 8.77 -26.16 20.19
CA MET A 189 9.26 -25.93 18.83
C MET A 189 9.28 -24.44 18.48
N LEU A 190 8.27 -23.68 18.88
CA LEU A 190 8.26 -22.23 18.68
C LEU A 190 9.38 -21.53 19.45
N LYS A 191 9.66 -21.93 20.70
CA LYS A 191 10.78 -21.40 21.49
C LYS A 191 12.13 -21.65 20.79
N VAL A 192 12.34 -22.86 20.26
CA VAL A 192 13.54 -23.21 19.46
C VAL A 192 13.66 -22.31 18.24
N LEU A 193 12.57 -22.11 17.49
CA LEU A 193 12.58 -21.22 16.33
C LEU A 193 12.88 -19.76 16.70
N CYS A 194 12.34 -19.27 17.82
CA CYS A 194 12.66 -17.92 18.32
C CYS A 194 14.15 -17.82 18.67
N ARG A 195 14.69 -18.81 19.40
CA ARG A 195 16.11 -18.85 19.77
C ARG A 195 17.02 -18.89 18.54
N ALA A 196 16.69 -19.70 17.53
CA ALA A 196 17.43 -19.74 16.28
C ALA A 196 17.46 -18.38 15.56
N ARG A 197 16.35 -17.63 15.56
CA ARG A 197 16.30 -16.28 15.00
C ARG A 197 17.20 -15.32 15.79
N ASP A 198 17.18 -15.41 17.11
CA ASP A 198 17.96 -14.52 17.97
C ASP A 198 19.47 -14.79 17.79
N LEU A 199 19.90 -16.08 17.74
CA LEU A 199 21.27 -16.48 17.40
C LEU A 199 21.70 -15.99 16.01
N ALA A 200 20.84 -16.17 15.00
CA ALA A 200 21.09 -15.67 13.65
C ALA A 200 21.28 -14.14 13.62
N SER A 201 20.54 -13.41 14.46
CA SER A 201 20.67 -11.95 14.58
C SER A 201 21.99 -11.54 15.24
N MET A 202 22.48 -12.32 16.21
CA MET A 202 23.77 -12.07 16.89
C MET A 202 24.98 -12.28 15.97
N ILE A 203 24.91 -13.22 15.03
CA ILE A 203 25.97 -13.47 14.04
C ILE A 203 26.10 -12.29 13.04
N GLY A 204 25.20 -11.29 13.09
CA GLY A 204 25.24 -10.15 12.20
C GLY A 204 24.75 -10.48 10.80
N ILE A 205 23.92 -11.53 10.65
CA ILE A 205 23.29 -11.85 9.37
C ILE A 205 22.21 -10.80 9.10
N GLY A 206 22.64 -9.66 8.58
CA GLY A 206 21.76 -8.76 7.86
C GLY A 206 21.27 -9.49 6.60
N ILE A 207 20.19 -10.26 6.69
CA ILE A 207 19.53 -10.95 5.55
C ILE A 207 18.96 -9.93 4.51
N ALA A 208 19.30 -8.66 4.67
CA ALA A 208 19.01 -7.56 3.76
C ALA A 208 20.09 -7.39 2.67
N SER A 209 21.29 -7.97 2.82
CA SER A 209 22.33 -7.86 1.79
C SER A 209 21.95 -8.66 0.55
N SER A 210 21.61 -7.94 -0.52
CA SER A 210 21.06 -8.42 -1.79
C SER A 210 22.04 -9.22 -2.65
N SER A 211 23.31 -9.33 -2.27
CA SER A 211 24.35 -10.05 -3.00
C SER A 211 24.79 -11.31 -2.25
N GLY A 212 24.09 -12.43 -2.49
CA GLY A 212 24.60 -13.76 -2.18
C GLY A 212 24.64 -14.14 -0.69
N SER A 213 23.62 -13.77 0.09
CA SER A 213 23.56 -14.13 1.51
C SER A 213 23.63 -15.65 1.72
N SER A 214 24.77 -16.12 2.22
CA SER A 214 24.96 -17.51 2.61
C SER A 214 23.89 -17.91 3.63
N THR A 215 23.19 -19.01 3.39
CA THR A 215 22.20 -19.54 4.35
C THR A 215 22.86 -20.29 5.51
N GLN A 216 24.17 -20.54 5.42
CA GLN A 216 24.93 -21.30 6.41
C GLN A 216 24.75 -20.79 7.84
N PRO A 217 24.86 -19.48 8.11
CA PRO A 217 24.69 -18.98 9.47
C PRO A 217 23.29 -19.24 10.06
N LEU A 218 22.23 -19.20 9.24
CA LEU A 218 20.88 -19.52 9.69
C LEU A 218 20.68 -21.04 9.91
N LYS A 219 21.34 -21.88 9.10
CA LYS A 219 21.38 -23.33 9.35
C LYS A 219 22.09 -23.65 10.66
N GLN A 220 23.26 -23.04 10.89
CA GLN A 220 24.03 -23.19 12.13
C GLN A 220 23.22 -22.73 13.35
N ALA A 221 22.53 -21.59 13.26
CA ALA A 221 21.68 -21.09 14.34
C ALA A 221 20.49 -22.02 14.65
N LEU A 222 19.89 -22.66 13.63
CA LEU A 222 18.85 -23.67 13.84
C LEU A 222 19.40 -24.93 14.52
N VAL A 223 20.56 -25.43 14.09
CA VAL A 223 21.21 -26.59 14.71
C VAL A 223 21.58 -26.29 16.17
N ALA A 224 22.19 -25.13 16.44
CA ALA A 224 22.54 -24.71 17.79
C ALA A 224 21.32 -24.59 18.70
N ALA A 225 20.24 -23.95 18.23
CA ALA A 225 19.00 -23.82 19.01
C ALA A 225 18.31 -25.18 19.27
N CYS A 226 18.38 -26.10 18.32
CA CYS A 226 17.89 -27.47 18.53
C CYS A 226 18.73 -28.19 19.61
N HIS A 227 20.06 -28.09 19.52
CA HIS A 227 20.98 -28.68 20.49
C HIS A 227 20.76 -28.12 21.91
N GLU A 228 20.60 -26.80 22.07
CA GLU A 228 20.27 -26.17 23.36
C GLU A 228 18.97 -26.70 23.98
N ALA A 229 18.03 -27.16 23.16
CA ALA A 229 16.74 -27.71 23.59
C ALA A 229 16.73 -29.25 23.69
N GLY A 230 17.86 -29.92 23.45
CA GLY A 230 17.94 -31.38 23.43
C GLY A 230 17.13 -32.02 22.30
N LEU A 231 17.01 -31.34 21.15
CA LEU A 231 16.30 -31.83 19.97
C LEU A 231 17.27 -31.98 18.80
N GLU A 232 16.97 -32.90 17.88
CA GLU A 232 17.62 -32.89 16.57
C GLU A 232 16.91 -31.95 15.60
N LEU A 233 17.61 -31.50 14.56
CA LEU A 233 16.99 -30.72 13.49
C LEU A 233 15.87 -31.51 12.77
N ASN A 234 16.04 -32.84 12.70
CA ASN A 234 15.04 -33.75 12.13
C ASN A 234 13.75 -33.80 12.96
N ASP A 235 13.83 -33.70 14.29
CA ASP A 235 12.66 -33.64 15.18
C ASP A 235 11.89 -32.33 15.03
N LEU A 236 12.63 -31.22 14.90
CA LEU A 236 12.02 -29.93 14.62
C LEU A 236 11.32 -29.97 13.26
N ALA A 237 11.88 -30.68 12.29
CA ALA A 237 11.37 -30.81 10.95
C ALA A 237 10.87 -29.44 10.42
N PRO A 238 11.77 -28.47 10.16
CA PRO A 238 11.38 -27.15 9.69
C PRO A 238 10.89 -27.19 8.24
N SER A 239 9.94 -26.31 7.92
CA SER A 239 9.42 -26.03 6.58
C SER A 239 9.46 -24.53 6.37
N PHE A 240 10.21 -24.09 5.37
CA PHE A 240 10.47 -22.69 5.05
C PHE A 240 9.59 -22.23 3.90
N ASN A 241 9.11 -20.99 3.94
CA ASN A 241 8.45 -20.37 2.79
C ASN A 241 8.75 -18.87 2.75
N ALA A 242 8.98 -18.35 1.55
CA ALA A 242 8.97 -16.93 1.31
C ALA A 242 7.53 -16.41 1.36
N CYS A 243 7.34 -15.20 1.89
CA CYS A 243 6.06 -14.51 1.86
C CYS A 243 6.31 -13.02 1.72
N VAL A 244 6.12 -12.49 0.51
CA VAL A 244 6.34 -11.09 0.17
C VAL A 244 5.01 -10.35 0.18
N ASP A 245 4.98 -9.20 0.83
CA ASP A 245 3.82 -8.30 0.73
C ASP A 245 3.82 -7.64 -0.64
N ALA A 246 2.77 -7.91 -1.41
CA ALA A 246 2.52 -7.38 -2.75
C ALA A 246 1.13 -6.75 -2.83
N THR A 247 0.58 -6.28 -1.71
CA THR A 247 -0.77 -5.66 -1.68
C THR A 247 -0.90 -4.46 -2.63
N GLY A 248 0.19 -3.69 -2.86
CA GLY A 248 0.19 -2.60 -3.83
C GLY A 248 0.18 -3.04 -5.31
N ILE A 249 0.48 -4.30 -5.60
CA ILE A 249 0.59 -4.84 -6.97
C ILE A 249 -0.55 -5.81 -7.28
N VAL A 250 -0.87 -6.71 -6.36
CA VAL A 250 -1.89 -7.77 -6.57
C VAL A 250 -2.91 -7.84 -5.44
N GLY A 251 -2.95 -6.84 -4.55
CA GLY A 251 -3.97 -6.74 -3.50
C GLY A 251 -3.82 -7.75 -2.35
N CYS A 252 -2.80 -8.60 -2.37
CA CYS A 252 -2.54 -9.61 -1.34
C CYS A 252 -1.04 -9.88 -1.15
N SER A 253 -0.71 -10.57 -0.07
CA SER A 253 0.63 -11.12 0.13
C SER A 253 0.81 -12.40 -0.68
N VAL A 254 1.96 -12.53 -1.34
CA VAL A 254 2.32 -13.68 -2.15
C VAL A 254 3.25 -14.58 -1.35
N SER A 255 2.88 -15.85 -1.22
CA SER A 255 3.72 -16.86 -0.55
C SER A 255 4.28 -17.84 -1.56
N SER A 256 5.56 -18.15 -1.44
CA SER A 256 6.12 -19.35 -2.07
C SER A 256 5.52 -20.60 -1.42
N ARG A 257 5.75 -21.72 -2.07
CA ARG A 257 5.52 -23.02 -1.47
C ARG A 257 6.46 -23.25 -0.29
N SER A 258 6.02 -24.10 0.62
CA SER A 258 6.85 -24.56 1.71
C SER A 258 7.88 -25.57 1.19
N SER A 259 9.16 -25.34 1.44
CA SER A 259 10.27 -26.26 1.17
C SER A 259 10.94 -26.69 2.47
N THR A 260 11.58 -27.86 2.48
CA THR A 260 12.53 -28.22 3.54
C THR A 260 13.93 -27.66 3.28
N CYS A 261 14.21 -27.24 2.05
CA CYS A 261 15.46 -26.59 1.68
C CYS A 261 15.39 -25.09 2.01
N LEU A 262 16.25 -24.65 2.93
CA LEU A 262 16.34 -23.24 3.29
C LEU A 262 16.84 -22.38 2.13
N ASP A 263 17.81 -22.88 1.36
CA ASP A 263 18.38 -22.19 0.19
C ASP A 263 17.31 -21.87 -0.86
N GLU A 264 16.45 -22.84 -1.19
CA GLU A 264 15.32 -22.64 -2.10
C GLU A 264 14.38 -21.55 -1.61
N ALA A 265 14.03 -21.55 -0.32
CA ALA A 265 13.13 -20.54 0.24
C ALA A 265 13.75 -19.13 0.23
N VAL A 266 15.06 -19.02 0.48
CA VAL A 266 15.81 -17.75 0.39
C VAL A 266 15.93 -17.29 -1.07
N HIS A 267 16.15 -18.21 -2.01
CA HIS A 267 16.17 -17.91 -3.44
C HIS A 267 14.80 -17.40 -3.92
N HIS A 268 13.71 -18.10 -3.59
CA HIS A 268 12.34 -17.66 -3.91
C HIS A 268 12.03 -16.28 -3.31
N ARG A 269 12.46 -16.01 -2.06
CA ARG A 269 12.32 -14.69 -1.45
C ARG A 269 13.04 -13.62 -2.27
N SER A 270 14.28 -13.89 -2.67
CA SER A 270 15.11 -12.94 -3.42
C SER A 270 14.50 -12.63 -4.78
N LEU A 271 14.04 -13.65 -5.52
CA LEU A 271 13.31 -13.50 -6.79
C LEU A 271 12.04 -12.65 -6.64
N LEU A 272 11.22 -12.95 -5.63
CA LEU A 272 9.97 -12.20 -5.42
C LEU A 272 10.23 -10.74 -5.02
N LEU A 273 11.26 -10.48 -4.22
CA LEU A 273 11.63 -9.12 -3.81
C LEU A 273 12.22 -8.31 -4.96
N SER A 274 13.12 -8.90 -5.76
CA SER A 274 13.70 -8.24 -6.93
C SER A 274 12.63 -7.96 -7.98
N GLY A 275 11.78 -8.94 -8.29
CA GLY A 275 10.65 -8.76 -9.19
C GLY A 275 9.68 -7.68 -8.70
N ARG A 276 9.40 -7.63 -7.39
CA ARG A 276 8.55 -6.59 -6.80
C ARG A 276 9.15 -5.19 -6.98
N ALA A 277 10.46 -5.05 -6.77
CA ALA A 277 11.17 -3.79 -6.94
C ALA A 277 11.15 -3.32 -8.40
N ALA A 278 11.21 -4.25 -9.36
CA ALA A 278 11.20 -3.98 -10.80
C ALA A 278 9.79 -3.83 -11.42
N GLY A 279 8.73 -3.87 -10.63
CA GLY A 279 7.35 -3.66 -11.09
C GLY A 279 6.58 -4.92 -11.50
N TRP A 280 5.38 -4.74 -12.04
CA TRP A 280 4.42 -5.85 -12.23
C TRP A 280 4.92 -6.95 -13.17
N SER A 281 5.47 -6.60 -14.34
CA SER A 281 5.91 -7.60 -15.33
C SER A 281 6.98 -8.55 -14.77
N HIS A 282 8.02 -7.99 -14.14
CA HIS A 282 9.08 -8.78 -13.49
C HIS A 282 8.56 -9.55 -12.27
N PHE A 283 7.66 -8.95 -11.47
CA PHE A 283 7.04 -9.65 -10.35
C PHE A 283 6.19 -10.84 -10.80
N ARG A 284 5.46 -10.71 -11.90
CA ARG A 284 4.68 -11.78 -12.51
C ARG A 284 5.58 -12.94 -12.91
N GLU A 285 6.67 -12.68 -13.62
CA GLU A 285 7.65 -13.71 -14.03
C GLU A 285 8.28 -14.41 -12.82
N ALA A 286 8.73 -13.64 -11.82
CA ALA A 286 9.29 -14.17 -10.59
C ALA A 286 8.28 -15.07 -9.86
N TRP A 287 7.01 -14.64 -9.78
CA TRP A 287 5.96 -15.42 -9.14
C TRP A 287 5.66 -16.71 -9.91
N LEU A 288 5.58 -16.66 -11.24
CA LEU A 288 5.42 -17.84 -12.09
C LEU A 288 6.57 -18.83 -11.93
N SER A 289 7.80 -18.34 -11.87
CA SER A 289 8.99 -19.17 -11.62
C SER A 289 8.89 -19.89 -10.27
N VAL A 290 8.56 -19.17 -9.20
CA VAL A 290 8.39 -19.75 -7.85
C VAL A 290 7.24 -20.78 -7.76
N LEU A 291 6.17 -20.61 -8.54
CA LEU A 291 5.04 -21.56 -8.55
C LEU A 291 5.36 -22.86 -9.32
N GLN A 292 6.20 -22.74 -10.34
CA GLN A 292 6.65 -23.85 -11.18
C GLN A 292 7.90 -24.54 -10.65
N ALA A 293 8.63 -23.91 -9.72
CA ALA A 293 9.80 -24.49 -9.09
C ALA A 293 9.49 -25.87 -8.48
N THR A 294 10.37 -26.82 -8.73
CA THR A 294 10.42 -28.08 -8.00
C THR A 294 10.81 -27.76 -6.57
N VAL A 295 10.04 -28.29 -5.62
CA VAL A 295 10.28 -28.09 -4.20
C VAL A 295 10.70 -29.42 -3.65
N GLN A 296 11.85 -29.46 -2.98
CA GLN A 296 12.26 -30.64 -2.24
C GLN A 296 11.17 -31.04 -1.25
N ARG A 297 10.68 -32.26 -1.44
CA ARG A 297 9.67 -32.87 -0.59
C ARG A 297 10.36 -33.59 0.54
N ARG A 298 9.68 -33.70 1.68
CA ARG A 298 10.06 -34.71 2.67
C ARG A 298 9.87 -36.08 2.08
N THR A 299 10.91 -36.90 2.20
CA THR A 299 10.90 -38.34 1.92
C THR A 299 10.04 -39.10 2.93
N SER A 300 9.99 -38.63 4.18
CA SER A 300 9.22 -39.28 5.23
C SER A 300 7.72 -38.96 5.16
N ARG A 301 6.89 -39.82 5.80
CA ARG A 301 5.47 -39.56 6.10
C ARG A 301 5.24 -38.27 6.92
N ALA A 302 6.29 -37.54 7.29
CA ALA A 302 6.20 -36.28 8.00
C ALA A 302 5.22 -35.31 7.32
N TRP A 303 4.42 -34.68 8.18
CA TRP A 303 3.27 -33.89 7.78
C TRP A 303 3.69 -32.46 7.48
N GLY A 304 3.12 -31.86 6.43
CA GLY A 304 3.49 -30.51 6.02
C GLY A 304 2.80 -30.06 4.73
N ARG A 305 2.92 -28.77 4.41
CA ARG A 305 2.41 -28.19 3.14
C ARG A 305 3.36 -28.37 1.96
N ALA A 306 4.55 -28.92 2.18
CA ALA A 306 5.58 -29.14 1.16
C ALA A 306 5.24 -30.23 0.13
N ARG A 307 4.01 -30.77 0.12
CA ARG A 307 3.61 -31.90 -0.74
C ARG A 307 3.06 -31.51 -2.10
N MET A 308 2.96 -30.22 -2.42
CA MET A 308 2.29 -29.83 -3.66
C MET A 308 3.19 -30.08 -4.88
N LYS A 309 2.63 -30.66 -5.96
CA LYS A 309 3.33 -30.84 -7.26
C LYS A 309 3.52 -29.47 -7.91
N PRO A 310 4.68 -29.16 -8.55
CA PRO A 310 4.84 -27.96 -9.38
C PRO A 310 3.56 -27.61 -10.14
N LEU A 311 3.13 -26.34 -10.09
CA LEU A 311 1.96 -25.96 -10.90
C LEU A 311 2.36 -26.13 -12.36
N ARG A 312 1.47 -26.69 -13.17
CA ARG A 312 1.62 -26.60 -14.62
C ARG A 312 1.64 -25.12 -15.02
N LYS A 313 2.45 -24.78 -16.02
CA LYS A 313 2.63 -23.40 -16.51
C LYS A 313 1.30 -22.66 -16.68
N GLN A 314 0.37 -23.26 -17.42
CA GLN A 314 -0.96 -22.68 -17.68
C GLN A 314 -1.75 -22.37 -16.40
N ASN A 315 -1.75 -23.28 -15.42
CA ASN A 315 -2.45 -23.06 -14.14
C ASN A 315 -1.77 -22.00 -13.29
N ALA A 316 -0.44 -21.88 -13.37
CA ALA A 316 0.30 -20.83 -12.68
C ALA A 316 -0.03 -19.45 -13.28
N GLU A 317 -0.04 -19.34 -14.61
CA GLU A 317 -0.42 -18.13 -15.35
C GLU A 317 -1.84 -17.70 -15.01
N GLU A 318 -2.81 -18.62 -15.12
CA GLU A 318 -4.20 -18.32 -14.80
C GLU A 318 -4.36 -17.78 -13.37
N MET A 319 -3.69 -18.41 -12.39
CA MET A 319 -3.77 -17.99 -11.00
C MET A 319 -3.19 -16.59 -10.77
N VAL A 320 -2.01 -16.30 -11.34
CA VAL A 320 -1.33 -15.01 -11.20
C VAL A 320 -2.12 -13.89 -11.88
N ASP A 321 -2.60 -14.14 -13.11
CA ASP A 321 -3.36 -13.15 -13.88
C ASP A 321 -4.75 -12.91 -13.30
N LYS A 322 -5.39 -13.96 -12.76
CA LYS A 322 -6.65 -13.83 -12.02
C LYS A 322 -6.47 -13.00 -10.75
N ALA A 323 -5.36 -13.18 -10.02
CA ALA A 323 -5.07 -12.37 -8.84
C ALA A 323 -4.91 -10.88 -9.19
N ARG A 324 -4.19 -10.58 -10.29
CA ARG A 324 -4.03 -9.20 -10.77
C ARG A 324 -5.35 -8.57 -11.21
N ARG A 325 -6.12 -9.24 -12.07
CA ARG A 325 -7.45 -8.75 -12.51
C ARG A 325 -8.38 -8.51 -11.32
N SER A 326 -8.39 -9.43 -10.35
CA SER A 326 -9.20 -9.27 -9.13
C SER A 326 -8.77 -8.06 -8.30
N PHE A 327 -7.47 -7.74 -8.28
CA PHE A 327 -6.97 -6.55 -7.60
C PHE A 327 -7.38 -5.26 -8.31
N GLU A 328 -7.21 -5.20 -9.63
CA GLU A 328 -7.58 -4.03 -10.45
C GLU A 328 -9.07 -3.71 -10.28
N LEU A 329 -9.95 -4.71 -10.43
CA LEU A 329 -11.39 -4.55 -10.19
C LEU A 329 -11.70 -4.01 -8.79
N ARG A 330 -11.12 -4.60 -7.73
CA ARG A 330 -11.34 -4.12 -6.36
C ARG A 330 -10.75 -2.73 -6.12
N HIS A 331 -9.65 -2.40 -6.77
CA HIS A 331 -9.01 -1.10 -6.66
C HIS A 331 -9.87 -0.01 -7.32
N GLU A 332 -10.40 -0.29 -8.52
CA GLU A 332 -11.37 0.55 -9.21
C GLU A 332 -12.63 0.74 -8.37
N GLU A 333 -13.24 -0.34 -7.87
CA GLU A 333 -14.41 -0.29 -6.99
C GLU A 333 -14.17 0.57 -5.74
N ARG A 334 -13.02 0.40 -5.07
CA ARG A 334 -12.65 1.21 -3.89
C ARG A 334 -12.44 2.67 -4.25
N THR A 335 -11.82 2.95 -5.38
CA THR A 335 -11.58 4.30 -5.87
C THR A 335 -12.90 4.98 -6.17
N LEU A 336 -13.79 4.30 -6.89
CA LEU A 336 -15.16 4.77 -7.18
C LEU A 336 -15.96 4.98 -5.90
N ALA A 337 -15.92 4.04 -4.95
CA ALA A 337 -16.60 4.17 -3.67
C ALA A 337 -16.07 5.37 -2.87
N ALA A 338 -14.76 5.61 -2.88
CA ALA A 338 -14.15 6.77 -2.25
C ALA A 338 -14.58 8.08 -2.93
N CYS A 339 -14.60 8.13 -4.27
CA CYS A 339 -15.10 9.27 -5.04
C CYS A 339 -16.59 9.54 -4.74
N ARG A 340 -17.46 8.51 -4.78
CA ARG A 340 -18.89 8.60 -4.43
C ARG A 340 -19.08 9.13 -3.00
N LYS A 341 -18.28 8.68 -2.04
CA LYS A 341 -18.32 9.18 -0.65
C LYS A 341 -17.91 10.65 -0.54
N ARG A 342 -16.85 11.07 -1.25
CA ARG A 342 -16.42 12.48 -1.33
C ARG A 342 -17.50 13.34 -1.96
N LEU A 343 -18.11 12.86 -3.03
CA LEU A 343 -19.19 13.53 -3.73
C LEU A 343 -20.42 13.71 -2.83
N ALA A 344 -20.91 12.64 -2.20
CA ALA A 344 -22.06 12.71 -1.29
C ALA A 344 -21.81 13.67 -0.11
N LYS A 345 -20.55 13.83 0.33
CA LYS A 345 -20.18 14.84 1.32
C LYS A 345 -20.22 16.27 0.74
N ALA A 346 -19.78 16.46 -0.49
CA ALA A 346 -19.81 17.75 -1.16
C ALA A 346 -21.25 18.20 -1.48
N VAL A 347 -22.08 17.30 -2.00
CA VAL A 347 -23.52 17.51 -2.26
C VAL A 347 -24.23 17.97 -0.99
N ARG A 348 -24.12 17.22 0.12
CA ARG A 348 -24.71 17.60 1.40
C ARG A 348 -24.27 18.99 1.87
N ALA A 349 -23.00 19.34 1.66
CA ALA A 349 -22.51 20.67 2.02
C ALA A 349 -23.15 21.79 1.18
N VAL A 350 -23.39 21.55 -0.11
CA VAL A 350 -24.09 22.50 -0.99
C VAL A 350 -25.57 22.60 -0.58
N GLU A 351 -26.25 21.48 -0.33
CA GLU A 351 -27.66 21.48 0.08
C GLU A 351 -27.91 22.23 1.39
N VAL A 352 -27.06 22.02 2.41
CA VAL A 352 -27.12 22.76 3.67
C VAL A 352 -26.97 24.27 3.41
N LEU A 353 -26.00 24.67 2.58
CA LEU A 353 -25.78 26.09 2.29
C LEU A 353 -26.91 26.71 1.45
N CYS A 354 -27.47 25.98 0.48
CA CYS A 354 -28.59 26.43 -0.34
C CYS A 354 -29.89 26.55 0.47
N SER A 355 -30.14 25.63 1.40
CA SER A 355 -31.30 25.70 2.30
C SER A 355 -31.16 26.86 3.31
N GLU A 356 -29.96 27.13 3.83
CA GLU A 356 -29.68 28.31 4.66
C GLU A 356 -29.95 29.62 3.93
N THR A 357 -29.69 29.69 2.62
CA THR A 357 -29.98 30.89 1.82
C THR A 357 -31.48 31.09 1.56
N ARG A 358 -32.26 30.01 1.40
CA ARG A 358 -33.72 30.10 1.19
C ARG A 358 -34.49 30.50 2.45
N LYS A 359 -34.02 30.10 3.64
CA LYS A 359 -34.67 30.38 4.93
C LYS A 359 -34.48 31.80 5.44
N ARG A 360 -33.77 32.68 4.73
CA ARG A 360 -33.76 34.12 5.05
C ARG A 360 -34.85 34.78 4.23
N PRO A 361 -36.08 34.92 4.77
CA PRO A 361 -37.07 35.80 4.15
C PRO A 361 -36.43 37.18 3.98
N LEU A 362 -36.78 37.85 2.88
CA LEU A 362 -36.42 39.22 2.53
C LEU A 362 -36.95 40.23 3.57
N ARG A 363 -36.59 40.09 4.84
CA ARG A 363 -36.95 41.01 5.94
C ARG A 363 -36.18 42.34 5.88
N MET A 364 -35.68 42.73 4.71
CA MET A 364 -34.80 43.89 4.54
C MET A 364 -35.29 44.85 3.45
N LEU A 365 -36.53 44.71 2.96
CA LEU A 365 -37.11 45.63 1.98
C LEU A 365 -38.46 46.21 2.42
N SER A 366 -38.68 46.31 3.73
CA SER A 366 -39.73 47.15 4.32
C SER A 366 -39.06 48.27 5.11
N SER A 367 -38.59 49.29 4.40
CA SER A 367 -38.23 50.60 4.96
C SER A 367 -38.59 51.65 3.94
#